data_AF-A0A162ZWJ3-F1
#
_entry.id   AF-A0A162ZWJ3-F1
#
_cell.length_a   1.000
_cell.length_b   1.000
_cell.length_c   1.000
_cell.angle_alpha   90.00
_cell.angle_beta   90.00
_cell.angle_gamma   90.00
#
_symmetry.space_group_name_H-M   'P 1'
#
loop_
_entity.id
_entity.type
_entity.pdbx_description
1 polymer ?
#
loop_
_entity_poly.entity_id
_entity_poly.type
_entity_poly.pdbx_seq_one_letter_code
_entity_poly.pdbx_strand_id
1 'polypeptide(L)'
;MKQILLYTFIIFLFSCKPEVKNSKAIESMEKQLIEMEKKREEMEKRLKRDDSLLAEIQIAIEKNKFVPDVTVIDEKYSLNPFKLEKPILKNLFRSQYSSVDTTLFNNRHVDNQIDTVFTFKYGSSFIEIYKNSSEEFIKNGFSNSDTLNLNRGLRYGMSKTDFLKLLSNKDSISNSHNNFRIQNPEIVQNVDLKFVNSKLEYIHFEGYLD
;
A
#
# COMPACT_ATOMS: atom_id res chain seq x y z
N MET A 1 43.54 27.32 69.25
CA MET A 1 42.10 27.56 68.99
C MET A 1 41.88 28.31 67.66
N LYS A 2 42.29 27.75 66.51
CA LYS A 2 41.99 28.33 65.17
C LYS A 2 41.56 27.30 64.12
N GLN A 3 41.60 26.00 64.42
CA GLN A 3 41.20 24.93 63.48
C GLN A 3 39.77 24.42 63.66
N ILE A 4 39.10 24.73 64.78
CA ILE A 4 37.72 24.27 65.03
C ILE A 4 36.67 25.14 64.32
N LEU A 5 37.01 26.40 63.97
CA LEU A 5 36.08 27.30 63.28
C LEU A 5 35.91 27.03 61.77
N LEU A 6 36.82 26.27 61.14
CA LEU A 6 36.75 26.02 59.70
C LEU A 6 35.82 24.83 59.37
N TYR A 7 35.67 23.87 60.28
CA TYR A 7 34.82 22.69 60.07
C TYR A 7 33.32 22.99 60.24
N THR A 8 32.95 23.94 61.09
CA THR A 8 31.54 24.34 61.25
C THR A 8 31.00 25.17 60.09
N PHE A 9 31.86 25.88 59.34
CA PHE A 9 31.43 26.66 58.17
C PHE A 9 31.13 25.78 56.94
N ILE A 10 31.80 24.62 56.82
CA ILE A 10 31.57 23.67 55.72
C ILE A 10 30.25 22.91 55.92
N ILE A 11 29.87 22.60 57.17
CA ILE A 11 28.59 21.94 57.47
C ILE A 11 27.40 22.88 57.20
N PHE A 12 27.57 24.20 57.37
CA PHE A 12 26.52 25.18 57.10
C PHE A 12 26.26 25.38 55.59
N LEU A 13 27.27 25.17 54.73
CA LEU A 13 27.12 25.27 53.27
C LEU A 13 26.45 24.05 52.63
N PHE A 14 26.40 22.90 53.32
CA PHE A 14 25.70 21.70 52.84
C PHE A 14 24.23 21.62 53.28
N SER A 15 23.71 22.61 54.02
CA SER A 15 22.30 22.66 54.42
C SER A 15 21.41 23.51 53.49
N CYS A 16 21.92 23.90 52.31
CA CYS A 16 21.11 24.47 51.25
C CYS A 16 20.29 23.37 50.55
N LYS A 17 19.07 23.17 51.08
CA LYS A 17 17.88 22.60 50.42
C LYS A 17 18.08 22.01 49.02
N PRO A 18 17.97 20.68 48.84
CA PRO A 18 17.39 20.18 47.60
C PRO A 18 15.87 20.44 47.63
N GLU A 19 15.17 20.16 46.55
CA GLU A 19 13.69 20.13 46.49
C GLU A 19 12.97 21.47 46.39
N VAL A 20 12.85 21.99 45.15
CA VAL A 20 11.56 22.48 44.58
C VAL A 20 11.64 22.45 43.04
N LYS A 21 12.83 22.58 42.42
CA LYS A 21 12.97 22.63 40.95
C LYS A 21 12.82 21.29 40.21
N ASN A 22 12.88 20.15 40.90
CA ASN A 22 12.77 18.82 40.28
C ASN A 22 11.32 18.32 40.09
N SER A 23 10.34 18.76 40.89
CA SER A 23 8.97 18.21 40.80
C SER A 23 8.29 18.57 39.48
N LYS A 24 8.45 19.81 38.98
CA LYS A 24 7.91 20.21 37.68
C LYS A 24 8.57 19.51 36.50
N ALA A 25 9.86 19.20 36.60
CA ALA A 25 10.58 18.46 35.57
C ALA A 25 10.13 16.99 35.53
N ILE A 26 9.94 16.37 36.71
CA ILE A 26 9.41 15.01 36.85
C ILE A 26 7.98 14.92 36.31
N GLU A 27 7.08 15.82 36.69
CA GLU A 27 5.71 15.87 36.15
C GLU A 27 5.67 16.08 34.63
N SER A 28 6.60 16.87 34.09
CA SER A 28 6.72 17.07 32.64
C SER A 28 7.19 15.80 31.93
N MET A 29 8.13 15.07 32.52
CA MET A 29 8.62 13.80 31.98
C MET A 29 7.54 12.70 32.04
N GLU A 30 6.79 12.62 33.13
CA GLU A 30 5.67 11.68 33.27
C GLU A 30 4.59 11.93 32.22
N LYS A 31 4.23 13.18 31.97
CA LYS A 31 3.28 13.53 30.89
C LYS A 31 3.78 13.13 29.51
N GLN A 32 5.07 13.34 29.23
CA GLN A 32 5.67 12.92 27.95
C GLN A 32 5.69 11.39 27.82
N LEU A 33 5.98 10.66 28.90
CA LEU A 33 5.96 9.20 28.92
C LEU A 33 4.57 8.65 28.60
N ILE A 34 3.53 9.18 29.27
CA ILE A 34 2.13 8.79 29.03
C ILE A 34 1.71 9.09 27.58
N GLU A 35 2.11 10.24 27.03
CA GLU A 35 1.81 10.59 25.64
C GLU A 35 2.52 9.63 24.65
N MET A 36 3.76 9.25 24.92
CA MET A 36 4.50 8.28 24.12
C MET A 36 3.87 6.89 24.19
N GLU A 37 3.47 6.43 25.38
CA GLU A 37 2.80 5.15 25.56
C GLU A 37 1.47 5.10 24.79
N LYS A 38 0.67 6.18 24.86
CA LYS A 38 -0.56 6.30 24.07
C LYS A 38 -0.30 6.26 22.57
N LYS A 39 0.71 6.98 22.08
CA LYS A 39 1.12 6.93 20.66
C LYS A 39 1.58 5.54 20.25
N ARG A 40 2.31 4.84 21.13
CA ARG A 40 2.75 3.46 20.90
C ARG A 40 1.57 2.50 20.79
N GLU A 41 0.60 2.57 21.71
CA GLU A 41 -0.59 1.73 21.65
C GLU A 41 -1.44 1.99 20.39
N GLU A 42 -1.57 3.26 19.99
CA GLU A 42 -2.24 3.61 18.73
C GLU A 42 -1.49 3.06 17.52
N MET A 43 -0.15 3.10 17.53
CA MET A 43 0.69 2.53 16.48
C MET A 43 0.56 1.01 16.42
N GLU A 44 0.62 0.31 17.55
CA GLU A 44 0.44 -1.15 17.62
C GLU A 44 -0.95 -1.59 17.15
N LYS A 45 -2.01 -0.82 17.47
CA LYS A 45 -3.37 -1.07 16.97
C LYS A 45 -3.50 -0.89 15.46
N ARG A 46 -2.81 0.10 14.89
CA ARG A 46 -2.75 0.31 13.43
C ARG A 46 -2.02 -0.85 12.74
N LEU A 47 -0.85 -1.23 13.26
CA LEU A 47 -0.04 -2.32 12.71
C LEU A 47 -0.85 -3.63 12.62
N LYS A 48 -1.54 -4.02 13.70
CA LYS A 48 -2.40 -5.21 13.72
C LYS A 48 -3.54 -5.16 12.70
N ARG A 49 -4.08 -3.98 12.42
CA ARG A 49 -5.13 -3.80 11.41
C ARG A 49 -4.59 -3.95 10.00
N ASP A 50 -3.42 -3.38 9.72
CA ASP A 50 -2.79 -3.45 8.40
C ASP A 50 -2.36 -4.89 8.06
N ASP A 51 -1.85 -5.65 9.03
CA ASP A 51 -1.52 -7.08 8.89
C ASP A 51 -2.76 -7.92 8.58
N SER A 52 -3.87 -7.67 9.28
CA SER A 52 -5.15 -8.35 9.02
C SER A 52 -5.66 -8.09 7.60
N LEU A 53 -5.55 -6.84 7.14
CA LEU A 53 -6.02 -6.45 5.82
C LEU A 53 -5.15 -7.04 4.69
N LEU A 54 -3.83 -7.16 4.90
CA LEU A 54 -2.95 -7.88 3.98
C LEU A 54 -3.32 -9.37 3.87
N ALA A 55 -3.60 -10.02 5.00
CA ALA A 55 -4.03 -11.41 5.00
C ALA A 55 -5.36 -11.60 4.26
N GLU A 56 -6.33 -10.70 4.45
CA GLU A 56 -7.60 -10.70 3.73
C GLU A 56 -7.41 -10.51 2.21
N ILE A 57 -6.54 -9.58 1.80
CA ILE A 57 -6.20 -9.38 0.39
C ILE A 57 -5.55 -10.63 -0.18
N GLN A 58 -4.57 -11.22 0.51
CA GLN A 58 -3.89 -12.43 0.03
C GLN A 58 -4.86 -13.61 -0.09
N ILE A 59 -5.76 -13.78 0.87
CA ILE A 59 -6.84 -14.80 0.81
C ILE A 59 -7.77 -14.52 -0.36
N ALA A 60 -8.13 -13.26 -0.62
CA ALA A 60 -8.96 -12.89 -1.75
C ALA A 60 -8.25 -13.17 -3.09
N ILE A 61 -6.96 -12.91 -3.20
CA ILE A 61 -6.15 -13.25 -4.38
C ILE A 61 -6.12 -14.77 -4.55
N GLU A 62 -5.74 -15.53 -3.53
CA GLU A 62 -5.59 -16.99 -3.61
C GLU A 62 -6.93 -17.69 -3.90
N LYS A 63 -8.03 -17.25 -3.25
CA LYS A 63 -9.38 -17.76 -3.52
C LYS A 63 -9.85 -17.47 -4.95
N ASN A 64 -9.33 -16.42 -5.57
CA ASN A 64 -9.67 -16.03 -6.94
C ASN A 64 -8.60 -16.37 -7.97
N LYS A 65 -7.49 -17.00 -7.55
CA LYS A 65 -6.44 -17.51 -8.43
C LYS A 65 -7.06 -18.54 -9.38
N PHE A 66 -6.80 -18.38 -10.67
CA PHE A 66 -7.63 -18.96 -11.73
C PHE A 66 -7.67 -20.50 -11.77
N VAL A 67 -8.86 -21.01 -12.08
CA VAL A 67 -9.17 -22.40 -12.49
C VAL A 67 -8.83 -22.53 -13.99
N PRO A 68 -8.45 -23.71 -14.53
CA PRO A 68 -7.92 -23.91 -15.90
C PRO A 68 -8.73 -23.43 -17.12
N ASP A 69 -9.89 -22.79 -16.94
CA ASP A 69 -10.73 -22.29 -18.02
C ASP A 69 -10.58 -20.77 -18.15
N VAL A 70 -9.47 -20.31 -18.73
CA VAL A 70 -9.16 -18.89 -18.99
C VAL A 70 -9.16 -18.64 -20.49
N THR A 71 -9.99 -17.71 -20.95
CA THR A 71 -9.88 -17.20 -22.32
C THR A 71 -8.79 -16.14 -22.38
N VAL A 72 -7.76 -16.41 -23.17
CA VAL A 72 -6.68 -15.46 -23.42
C VAL A 72 -7.05 -14.57 -24.60
N ILE A 73 -6.85 -13.27 -24.43
CA ILE A 73 -7.16 -12.23 -25.40
C ILE A 73 -5.89 -11.41 -25.62
N ASP A 74 -5.40 -11.40 -26.86
CA ASP A 74 -4.23 -10.62 -27.26
C ASP A 74 -4.64 -9.20 -27.65
N GLU A 75 -4.59 -8.28 -26.68
CA GLU A 75 -4.94 -6.88 -26.91
C GLU A 75 -4.05 -5.91 -26.15
N LYS A 76 -3.81 -4.74 -26.75
CA LYS A 76 -3.09 -3.61 -26.11
C LYS A 76 -3.87 -2.94 -24.97
N TYR A 77 -4.98 -3.53 -24.51
CA TYR A 77 -5.76 -3.04 -23.37
C TYR A 77 -5.06 -3.23 -22.03
N SER A 78 -4.06 -4.12 -21.92
CA SER A 78 -3.25 -4.24 -20.71
C SER A 78 -2.29 -3.07 -20.48
N LEU A 79 -2.10 -2.18 -21.47
CA LEU A 79 -1.34 -0.94 -21.30
C LEU A 79 -2.14 0.06 -20.46
N ASN A 80 -1.81 0.13 -19.16
CA ASN A 80 -2.43 1.04 -18.18
C ASN A 80 -3.93 0.76 -17.95
N PRO A 81 -4.28 -0.35 -17.29
CA PRO A 81 -5.68 -0.70 -17.01
C PRO A 81 -6.33 0.25 -15.99
N PHE A 82 -5.53 1.04 -15.28
CA PHE A 82 -5.98 1.99 -14.28
C PHE A 82 -5.83 3.43 -14.78
N LYS A 83 -6.80 4.28 -14.46
CA LYS A 83 -6.80 5.70 -14.85
C LYS A 83 -5.93 6.49 -13.88
N LEU A 84 -4.62 6.45 -14.09
CA LEU A 84 -3.64 7.20 -13.30
C LEU A 84 -2.99 8.29 -14.14
N GLU A 85 -3.05 9.52 -13.65
CA GLU A 85 -2.35 10.65 -14.26
C GLU A 85 -0.90 10.72 -13.74
N LYS A 86 0.05 11.01 -14.63
CA LYS A 86 1.43 11.29 -14.22
C LYS A 86 1.53 12.70 -13.60
N PRO A 87 2.39 12.92 -12.60
CA PRO A 87 3.19 11.93 -11.87
C PRO A 87 2.32 11.08 -10.93
N ILE A 88 2.44 9.76 -11.04
CA ILE A 88 1.50 8.78 -10.49
C ILE A 88 1.50 8.88 -8.96
N LEU A 89 2.68 8.81 -8.35
CA LEU A 89 2.80 8.83 -6.89
C LEU A 89 2.22 10.11 -6.28
N LYS A 90 2.54 11.28 -6.85
CA LYS A 90 2.03 12.57 -6.36
C LYS A 90 0.51 12.61 -6.33
N ASN A 91 -0.14 12.04 -7.34
CA ASN A 91 -1.59 12.01 -7.42
C ASN A 91 -2.19 10.99 -6.44
N LEU A 92 -1.58 9.81 -6.32
CA LEU A 92 -2.01 8.79 -5.36
C LEU A 92 -1.88 9.27 -3.91
N PHE A 93 -0.79 9.96 -3.56
CA PHE A 93 -0.63 10.55 -2.21
C PHE A 93 -1.66 11.62 -1.86
N ARG A 94 -2.32 12.22 -2.85
CA ARG A 94 -3.38 13.23 -2.64
C ARG A 94 -4.79 12.64 -2.58
N SER A 95 -4.95 11.37 -2.98
CA SER A 95 -6.23 10.68 -2.95
C SER A 95 -6.49 9.99 -1.61
N GLN A 96 -7.75 9.58 -1.42
CA GLN A 96 -8.26 9.02 -0.17
C GLN A 96 -7.92 7.52 -0.01
N TYR A 97 -6.65 7.14 -0.13
CA TYR A 97 -6.24 5.77 0.19
C TYR A 97 -6.27 5.53 1.70
N SER A 98 -6.66 4.32 2.10
CA SER A 98 -6.80 3.92 3.49
C SER A 98 -5.45 3.81 4.20
N SER A 99 -4.43 3.33 3.47
CA SER A 99 -3.05 3.27 3.94
C SER A 99 -2.08 3.18 2.75
N VAL A 100 -0.81 3.48 3.04
CA VAL A 100 0.30 3.37 2.10
C VAL A 100 1.45 2.65 2.79
N ASP A 101 1.84 1.50 2.25
CA ASP A 101 3.04 0.79 2.69
C ASP A 101 4.19 1.07 1.72
N THR A 102 5.42 1.00 2.23
CA THR A 102 6.63 1.25 1.45
C THR A 102 7.63 0.13 1.67
N THR A 103 8.07 -0.50 0.58
CA THR A 103 9.10 -1.54 0.60
C THR A 103 10.31 -1.07 -0.20
N LEU A 104 11.48 -1.10 0.42
CA LEU A 104 12.76 -0.74 -0.20
C LEU A 104 13.55 -2.00 -0.55
N PHE A 105 14.24 -1.98 -1.69
CA PHE A 105 15.14 -3.07 -2.08
C PHE A 105 16.24 -2.56 -3.01
N ASN A 106 17.35 -3.28 -3.06
CA ASN A 106 18.45 -2.97 -3.97
C ASN A 106 18.04 -3.31 -5.40
N ASN A 107 18.30 -2.39 -6.33
CA ASN A 107 18.12 -2.65 -7.75
C ASN A 107 19.05 -3.80 -8.18
N ARG A 108 18.52 -4.76 -8.94
CA ARG A 108 19.30 -5.93 -9.36
C ARG A 108 20.26 -5.69 -10.54
N HIS A 109 20.11 -4.57 -11.25
CA HIS A 109 20.84 -4.24 -12.47
C HIS A 109 21.78 -3.05 -12.30
N VAL A 110 21.57 -2.20 -11.29
CA VAL A 110 22.32 -0.98 -11.04
C VAL A 110 22.85 -0.96 -9.61
N ASP A 111 24.17 -1.08 -9.47
CA ASP A 111 24.84 -1.08 -8.18
C ASP A 111 24.53 0.20 -7.38
N ASN A 112 24.29 0.02 -6.07
CA ASN A 112 23.98 1.08 -5.11
C ASN A 112 22.70 1.88 -5.38
N GLN A 113 21.85 1.44 -6.31
CA GLN A 113 20.51 2.02 -6.47
C GLN A 113 19.52 1.30 -5.55
N ILE A 114 18.74 2.09 -4.80
CA ILE A 114 17.62 1.60 -4.00
C ILE A 114 16.33 1.95 -4.74
N ASP A 115 15.56 0.93 -5.07
CA ASP A 115 14.22 1.08 -5.62
C ASP A 115 13.18 0.99 -4.51
N THR A 116 11.97 1.45 -4.82
CA THR A 116 10.87 1.50 -3.86
C THR A 116 9.59 0.98 -4.50
N VAL A 117 8.86 0.12 -3.78
CA VAL A 117 7.47 -0.20 -4.08
C VAL A 117 6.57 0.46 -3.05
N PHE A 118 5.61 1.24 -3.54
CA PHE A 118 4.54 1.86 -2.75
C PHE A 118 3.26 1.07 -2.96
N THR A 119 2.65 0.58 -1.88
CA THR A 119 1.38 -0.17 -1.91
C THR A 119 0.27 0.69 -1.33
N PHE A 120 -0.60 1.22 -2.20
CA PHE A 120 -1.75 2.03 -1.82
C PHE A 120 -2.98 1.12 -1.68
N LYS A 121 -3.62 1.13 -0.51
CA LYS A 121 -4.75 0.24 -0.19
C LYS A 121 -6.07 1.00 -0.12
N TYR A 122 -7.16 0.38 -0.61
CA TYR A 122 -8.52 0.91 -0.51
C TYR A 122 -9.50 -0.23 -0.20
N GLY A 123 -9.91 -0.36 1.06
CA GLY A 123 -10.70 -1.53 1.49
C GLY A 123 -9.96 -2.83 1.15
N SER A 124 -10.58 -3.70 0.35
CA SER A 124 -9.97 -4.94 -0.15
C SER A 124 -9.24 -4.81 -1.49
N SER A 125 -9.15 -3.61 -2.07
CA SER A 125 -8.41 -3.33 -3.31
C SER A 125 -7.02 -2.74 -3.01
N PHE A 126 -6.08 -2.88 -3.93
CA PHE A 126 -4.78 -2.20 -3.83
C PHE A 126 -4.17 -1.85 -5.18
N ILE A 127 -3.19 -0.95 -5.17
CA ILE A 127 -2.29 -0.71 -6.30
C ILE A 127 -0.85 -0.56 -5.81
N GLU A 128 0.06 -1.27 -6.48
CA GLU A 128 1.49 -1.21 -6.23
C GLU A 128 2.18 -0.38 -7.32
N ILE A 129 2.90 0.66 -6.89
CA ILE A 129 3.72 1.50 -7.77
C ILE A 129 5.19 1.22 -7.48
N TYR A 130 5.90 0.80 -8.51
CA TYR A 130 7.36 0.72 -8.50
C TYR A 130 7.96 2.07 -8.89
N LYS A 131 8.95 2.53 -8.13
CA LYS A 131 9.73 3.74 -8.34
C LYS A 131 11.21 3.39 -8.32
N ASN A 132 11.89 3.67 -9.42
CA ASN A 132 13.36 3.70 -9.47
C ASN A 132 13.86 5.16 -9.38
N SER A 133 15.11 5.47 -9.72
CA SER A 133 15.60 6.86 -9.70
C SER A 133 14.86 7.81 -10.66
N SER A 134 14.41 7.31 -11.81
CA SER A 134 13.98 8.14 -12.95
C SER A 134 12.50 8.00 -13.32
N GLU A 135 11.85 6.90 -12.96
CA GLU A 135 10.56 6.48 -13.51
C GLU A 135 9.63 5.88 -12.45
N GLU A 136 8.34 5.88 -12.76
CA GLU A 136 7.23 5.33 -11.97
C GLU A 136 6.39 4.42 -12.85
N PHE A 137 6.13 3.21 -12.38
CA PHE A 137 5.34 2.21 -13.10
C PHE A 137 4.36 1.49 -12.17
N ILE A 138 3.23 1.07 -12.71
CA ILE A 138 2.31 0.19 -12.00
C ILE A 138 2.93 -1.21 -12.03
N LYS A 139 3.22 -1.75 -10.85
CA LYS A 139 3.76 -3.11 -10.66
C LYS A 139 2.64 -4.14 -10.65
N ASN A 140 1.64 -3.88 -9.81
CA ASN A 140 0.52 -4.76 -9.58
C ASN A 140 -0.69 -3.90 -9.23
N GLY A 141 -1.89 -4.39 -9.49
CA GLY A 141 -3.09 -3.80 -8.94
C GLY A 141 -4.22 -4.80 -8.87
N PHE A 142 -4.98 -4.72 -7.79
CA PHE A 142 -6.14 -5.56 -7.57
C PHE A 142 -7.35 -4.69 -7.28
N SER A 143 -8.46 -4.98 -7.95
CA SER A 143 -9.74 -4.37 -7.66
C SER A 143 -10.86 -5.41 -7.60
N ASN A 144 -11.58 -5.39 -6.49
CA ASN A 144 -12.83 -6.11 -6.27
C ASN A 144 -13.94 -5.18 -5.74
N SER A 145 -13.83 -3.89 -6.05
CA SER A 145 -14.84 -2.88 -5.73
C SER A 145 -14.81 -1.76 -6.77
N ASP A 146 -15.82 -0.90 -6.75
CA ASP A 146 -15.95 0.27 -7.63
C ASP A 146 -15.01 1.44 -7.29
N THR A 147 -14.14 1.22 -6.32
CA THR A 147 -13.34 2.26 -5.66
C THR A 147 -12.10 2.64 -6.46
N LEU A 148 -11.64 1.75 -7.33
CA LEU A 148 -10.45 1.95 -8.12
C LEU A 148 -10.82 2.30 -9.57
N ASN A 149 -10.42 3.50 -10.00
CA ASN A 149 -10.75 4.03 -11.33
C ASN A 149 -9.99 3.27 -12.42
N LEU A 150 -10.75 2.55 -13.24
CA LEU A 150 -10.24 1.75 -14.34
C LEU A 150 -10.33 2.54 -15.65
N ASN A 151 -9.41 2.26 -16.56
CA ASN A 151 -9.29 2.98 -17.82
C ASN A 151 -10.18 2.35 -18.91
N ARG A 152 -10.45 3.10 -19.98
CA ARG A 152 -11.16 2.64 -21.18
C ARG A 152 -12.54 2.01 -20.93
N GLY A 153 -13.24 2.46 -19.88
CA GLY A 153 -14.61 2.07 -19.57
C GLY A 153 -14.77 0.70 -18.89
N LEU A 154 -13.67 -0.04 -18.69
CA LEU A 154 -13.64 -1.19 -17.79
C LEU A 154 -14.04 -0.71 -16.39
N ARG A 155 -14.92 -1.42 -15.70
CA ARG A 155 -15.33 -1.06 -14.33
C ARG A 155 -15.84 -2.26 -13.58
N TYR A 156 -15.60 -2.30 -12.28
CA TYR A 156 -16.24 -3.25 -11.38
C TYR A 156 -17.77 -3.25 -11.58
N GLY A 157 -18.38 -4.42 -11.53
CA GLY A 157 -19.82 -4.63 -11.71
C GLY A 157 -20.32 -4.46 -13.16
N MET A 158 -19.45 -4.20 -14.15
CA MET A 158 -19.90 -4.13 -15.53
C MET A 158 -20.43 -5.48 -16.02
N SER A 159 -21.40 -5.47 -16.94
CA SER A 159 -21.89 -6.71 -17.51
C SER A 159 -20.85 -7.33 -18.43
N LYS A 160 -20.81 -8.67 -18.47
CA LYS A 160 -19.98 -9.42 -19.42
C LYS A 160 -20.24 -9.00 -20.86
N THR A 161 -21.51 -8.79 -21.21
CA THR A 161 -21.90 -8.31 -22.53
C THR A 161 -21.29 -6.95 -22.87
N ASP A 162 -21.25 -6.01 -21.92
CA ASP A 162 -20.64 -4.70 -22.15
C ASP A 162 -19.12 -4.78 -22.19
N PHE A 163 -18.52 -5.68 -21.40
CA PHE A 163 -17.08 -5.96 -21.46
C PHE A 163 -16.67 -6.48 -22.85
N LEU A 164 -17.38 -7.48 -23.37
CA LEU A 164 -17.08 -8.04 -24.69
C LEU A 164 -17.20 -7.00 -25.81
N LYS A 165 -18.06 -5.98 -25.66
CA LYS A 165 -18.15 -4.86 -26.62
C LYS A 165 -16.91 -3.95 -26.62
N LEU A 166 -16.10 -3.94 -25.56
CA LEU A 166 -14.85 -3.17 -25.50
C LEU A 166 -13.73 -3.81 -26.31
N LEU A 167 -13.84 -5.11 -26.56
CA LEU A 167 -12.81 -5.91 -27.23
C LEU A 167 -12.92 -5.76 -28.75
N SER A 168 -11.76 -5.66 -29.39
CA SER A 168 -11.60 -5.53 -30.84
C SER A 168 -11.99 -6.79 -31.61
N ASN A 169 -11.87 -7.96 -30.99
CA ASN A 169 -12.13 -9.28 -31.59
C ASN A 169 -13.34 -10.02 -30.96
N LYS A 170 -14.32 -9.26 -30.47
CA LYS A 170 -15.47 -9.76 -29.69
C LYS A 170 -16.18 -11.00 -30.26
N ASP A 171 -16.27 -11.13 -31.59
CA ASP A 171 -17.02 -12.20 -32.26
C ASP A 171 -16.30 -13.57 -32.19
N SER A 172 -15.00 -13.56 -31.89
CA SER A 172 -14.19 -14.78 -31.71
C SER A 172 -14.18 -15.30 -30.27
N ILE A 173 -14.78 -14.55 -29.33
CA ILE A 173 -14.69 -14.84 -27.89
C ILE A 173 -16.00 -15.49 -27.44
N SER A 174 -15.88 -16.72 -26.93
CA SER A 174 -17.05 -17.42 -26.40
C SER A 174 -17.60 -16.72 -25.15
N ASN A 175 -18.92 -16.50 -25.15
CA ASN A 175 -19.63 -15.98 -23.99
C ASN A 175 -19.87 -17.04 -22.89
N SER A 176 -19.38 -18.28 -23.05
CA SER A 176 -19.47 -19.32 -22.00
C SER A 176 -18.42 -19.14 -20.90
N HIS A 177 -17.25 -18.57 -21.18
CA HIS A 177 -16.14 -18.50 -20.24
C HIS A 177 -16.28 -17.33 -19.27
N ASN A 178 -16.03 -17.54 -17.98
CA ASN A 178 -16.18 -16.48 -16.97
C ASN A 178 -14.87 -15.80 -16.58
N ASN A 179 -13.76 -16.28 -17.14
CA ASN A 179 -12.42 -15.89 -16.79
C ASN A 179 -11.71 -15.43 -18.07
N PHE A 180 -11.16 -14.23 -18.04
CA PHE A 180 -10.46 -13.65 -19.17
C PHE A 180 -9.10 -13.14 -18.74
N ARG A 181 -8.10 -13.38 -19.57
CA ARG A 181 -6.78 -12.77 -19.46
C ARG A 181 -6.55 -11.92 -20.69
N ILE A 182 -6.44 -10.61 -20.49
CA ILE A 182 -5.96 -9.70 -21.52
C ILE A 182 -4.45 -9.62 -21.38
N GLN A 183 -3.73 -10.08 -22.39
CA GLN A 183 -2.27 -10.00 -22.45
C GLN A 183 -1.84 -9.09 -23.60
N ASN A 184 -0.71 -8.41 -23.43
CA ASN A 184 -0.07 -7.73 -24.54
C ASN A 184 1.05 -8.62 -25.08
N PRO A 185 1.06 -9.01 -26.36
CA PRO A 185 2.11 -9.85 -26.92
C PRO A 185 3.48 -9.17 -27.01
N GLU A 186 3.53 -7.83 -26.96
CA GLU A 186 4.77 -7.04 -27.08
C GLU A 186 5.48 -6.83 -25.73
N ILE A 187 4.78 -6.96 -24.61
CA ILE A 187 5.31 -6.71 -23.25
C ILE A 187 4.69 -7.69 -22.26
N VAL A 188 5.43 -8.15 -21.26
CA VAL A 188 4.97 -9.15 -20.29
C VAL A 188 3.98 -8.55 -19.27
N GLN A 189 2.78 -8.17 -19.71
CA GLN A 189 1.76 -7.55 -18.86
C GLN A 189 0.41 -8.20 -19.09
N ASN A 190 -0.25 -8.54 -17.97
CA ASN A 190 -1.52 -9.23 -17.99
C ASN A 190 -2.56 -8.49 -17.15
N VAL A 191 -3.80 -8.48 -17.64
CA VAL A 191 -4.99 -8.10 -16.86
C VAL A 191 -5.91 -9.29 -16.81
N ASP A 192 -6.05 -9.83 -15.62
CA ASP A 192 -6.93 -10.93 -15.30
C ASP A 192 -8.29 -10.43 -14.83
N LEU A 193 -9.35 -11.00 -15.38
CA LEU A 193 -10.74 -10.60 -15.16
C LEU A 193 -11.59 -11.81 -14.83
N LYS A 194 -12.44 -11.71 -13.80
CA LYS A 194 -13.42 -12.77 -13.46
C LYS A 194 -14.82 -12.21 -13.39
N PHE A 195 -15.74 -12.92 -14.03
CA PHE A 195 -17.16 -12.64 -14.01
C PHE A 195 -17.89 -13.64 -13.10
N VAL A 196 -18.73 -13.13 -12.21
CA VAL A 196 -19.65 -13.94 -11.41
C VAL A 196 -21.06 -13.42 -11.69
N ASN A 197 -22.01 -14.33 -11.95
CA ASN A 197 -23.38 -13.95 -12.34
C ASN A 197 -23.42 -12.90 -13.48
N SER A 198 -22.52 -13.06 -14.46
CA SER A 198 -22.36 -12.14 -15.62
C SER A 198 -21.92 -10.71 -15.27
N LYS A 199 -21.32 -10.50 -14.09
CA LYS A 199 -20.81 -9.21 -13.61
C LYS A 199 -19.31 -9.30 -13.30
N LEU A 200 -18.55 -8.28 -13.69
CA LEU A 200 -17.12 -8.20 -13.42
C LEU A 200 -16.87 -7.98 -11.93
N GLU A 201 -16.26 -8.94 -11.25
CA GLU A 201 -16.10 -8.94 -9.78
C GLU A 201 -14.63 -8.96 -9.35
N TYR A 202 -13.72 -9.17 -10.30
CA TYR A 202 -12.30 -9.31 -10.04
C TYR A 202 -11.51 -8.73 -11.19
N ILE A 203 -10.56 -7.87 -10.86
CA ILE A 203 -9.59 -7.33 -11.79
C ILE A 203 -8.23 -7.41 -11.12
N HIS A 204 -7.29 -8.09 -11.75
CA HIS A 204 -5.91 -8.19 -11.28
C HIS A 204 -4.98 -7.85 -12.43
N PHE A 205 -4.16 -6.83 -12.24
CA PHE A 205 -3.14 -6.42 -13.17
C PHE A 205 -1.78 -6.84 -12.66
N GLU A 206 -1.03 -7.54 -13.50
CA GLU A 206 0.34 -7.91 -13.23
C GLU A 206 1.24 -7.28 -14.29
N GLY A 207 2.05 -6.32 -13.87
CA GLY A 207 3.04 -5.67 -14.71
C GLY A 207 4.39 -6.40 -14.66
N TYR A 208 5.09 -6.45 -15.79
CA TYR A 208 6.49 -6.86 -15.80
C TYR A 208 7.35 -5.83 -15.08
N LEU A 209 8.20 -6.30 -14.18
CA LEU A 209 9.36 -5.56 -13.70
C LEU A 209 10.59 -6.42 -13.94
N ASP A 210 11.46 -5.94 -14.82
CA ASP A 210 12.84 -6.43 -14.90
C ASP A 210 13.66 -5.73 -13.82
#